data_AF-A0A4R7ZYJ2-F1
#
_entry.id   AF-A0A4R7ZYJ2-F1
#
_cell.length_a   1.000
_cell.length_b   1.000
_cell.length_c   1.000
_cell.angle_alpha   90.00
_cell.angle_beta   90.00
_cell.angle_gamma   90.00
#
_symmetry.space_group_name_H-M   'P 1'
#
loop_
_entity.id
_entity.type
_entity.pdbx_description
1 polymer ?
#
loop_
_entity_poly.entity_id
_entity_poly.type
_entity_poly.pdbx_seq_one_letter_code
_entity_poly.pdbx_strand_id
1 'polypeptide(L)'
;MSGLVAKETGRVVATLGEEVNGRRYARSRLDLDSEASTLYVLARSHRADGPPLEIQIGDTPVGAIPATNDPVLTWRELTLPRDAGAGSVTLSSRGNAMDAWTVGVDHTTVGGDELSIDAGGTWSADRIGHLHLAPGRYVVRARVEGVDDPQPPAPVWEDVEHPAVRAFLEQLPAEALQSSDPLTTAQALSTWVCRSWRYRNTSEASQYTPWDPPTILSWGASEQGHAGNLPVVMCVHYALVLTAACQALGIPARCAVLTGSINGYDGHFVSEVWSERLGRWVMLDPTFDVTVVTPDGPADLQTIRELGTDLRHHVVAGPGIEDRLTMPSQRTWFEENLLKGVCFRNRALWPRSDFLSRPDLTPPGHGAASYTELDLVWDERCRDTGFGMFRYFAGQDWFEAPPAVQVKVAANAR
;
A
#
# COMPACT_ATOMS: atom_id res chain seq x y z
N MET A 1 2.00 -16.31 21.30
CA MET A 1 2.40 -16.04 19.91
C MET A 1 1.11 -16.03 19.12
N SER A 2 0.90 -15.03 18.27
CA SER A 2 -0.34 -14.90 17.51
C SER A 2 -0.03 -14.64 16.04
N GLY A 3 -0.91 -15.12 15.16
CA GLY A 3 -0.69 -15.14 13.73
C GLY A 3 -1.94 -14.77 12.96
N LEU A 4 -1.76 -14.23 11.75
CA LEU A 4 -2.85 -13.80 10.91
C LEU A 4 -3.47 -14.98 10.11
N VAL A 5 -4.78 -15.13 10.23
CA VAL A 5 -5.62 -15.96 9.37
C VAL A 5 -6.32 -15.06 8.34
N ALA A 6 -5.99 -15.28 7.06
CA ALA A 6 -6.59 -14.59 5.92
C ALA A 6 -6.66 -15.54 4.70
N LYS A 7 -7.66 -15.34 3.84
CA LYS A 7 -7.87 -16.13 2.59
C LYS A 7 -7.73 -15.30 1.32
N GLU A 8 -7.62 -13.99 1.46
CA GLU A 8 -7.47 -13.01 0.38
C GLU A 8 -6.01 -12.52 0.29
N THR A 9 -5.72 -11.61 -0.63
CA THR A 9 -4.37 -11.02 -0.82
C THR A 9 -4.31 -9.51 -0.57
N GLY A 10 -5.45 -8.88 -0.31
CA GLY A 10 -5.58 -7.45 -0.03
C GLY A 10 -5.69 -6.58 -1.27
N ARG A 11 -5.88 -7.18 -2.45
CA ARG A 11 -5.90 -6.46 -3.73
C ARG A 11 -7.30 -5.93 -4.03
N VAL A 12 -7.61 -4.75 -3.48
CA VAL A 12 -8.94 -4.14 -3.52
C VAL A 12 -9.00 -2.98 -4.49
N VAL A 13 -10.04 -2.95 -5.33
CA VAL A 13 -10.46 -1.71 -6.01
C VAL A 13 -11.55 -1.07 -5.16
N ALA A 14 -11.30 0.14 -4.64
CA ALA A 14 -12.17 0.78 -3.65
C ALA A 14 -13.64 0.97 -4.11
N THR A 15 -13.88 1.02 -5.41
CA THR A 15 -15.21 1.17 -6.01
C THR A 15 -15.93 -0.16 -6.30
N LEU A 16 -15.25 -1.30 -6.13
CA LEU A 16 -15.79 -2.64 -6.42
C LEU A 16 -16.18 -3.43 -5.17
N GLY A 17 -16.22 -2.78 -4.00
CA GLY A 17 -16.62 -3.40 -2.75
C GLY A 17 -18.07 -3.90 -2.73
N GLU A 18 -18.42 -4.66 -1.70
CA GLU A 18 -19.76 -5.17 -1.47
C GLU A 18 -20.57 -4.24 -0.59
N GLU A 19 -21.81 -3.97 -0.99
CA GLU A 19 -22.72 -3.14 -0.21
C GLU A 19 -23.55 -4.02 0.72
N VAL A 20 -23.33 -3.87 2.02
CA VAL A 20 -23.94 -4.67 3.09
C VAL A 20 -25.08 -3.88 3.72
N ASN A 21 -26.26 -4.50 3.83
CA ASN A 21 -27.46 -3.89 4.40
C ASN A 21 -28.44 -4.95 4.93
N GLY A 22 -29.70 -4.57 5.18
CA GLY A 22 -30.68 -5.42 5.85
C GLY A 22 -31.17 -6.60 5.02
N ARG A 23 -30.85 -6.62 3.72
CA ARG A 23 -31.13 -7.72 2.79
C ARG A 23 -29.86 -8.34 2.22
N ARG A 24 -28.78 -7.56 2.11
CA ARG A 24 -27.50 -7.98 1.52
C ARG A 24 -26.51 -8.34 2.62
N TYR A 25 -26.29 -9.64 2.83
CA TYR A 25 -25.35 -10.14 3.85
C TYR A 25 -24.12 -10.73 3.17
N ALA A 26 -22.94 -10.37 3.67
CA ALA A 26 -21.66 -10.89 3.21
C ALA A 26 -21.18 -11.98 4.16
N ARG A 27 -20.74 -13.14 3.64
CA ARG A 27 -20.24 -14.25 4.44
C ARG A 27 -18.87 -14.70 3.97
N SER A 28 -17.89 -14.69 4.88
CA SER A 28 -16.53 -15.18 4.65
C SER A 28 -16.25 -16.40 5.51
N ARG A 29 -15.52 -17.38 4.99
CA ARG A 29 -15.08 -18.55 5.76
C ARG A 29 -13.65 -18.35 6.24
N LEU A 30 -13.49 -18.23 7.56
CA LEU A 30 -12.19 -18.18 8.22
C LEU A 30 -12.05 -19.42 9.12
N ASP A 31 -10.88 -20.04 9.08
CA ASP A 31 -10.57 -21.19 9.91
C ASP A 31 -10.16 -20.68 11.31
N LEU A 32 -11.15 -20.49 12.19
CA LEU A 32 -11.00 -19.94 13.54
C LEU A 32 -10.94 -21.04 14.61
N ASP A 33 -10.21 -22.12 14.35
CA ASP A 33 -10.14 -23.31 15.23
C ASP A 33 -9.38 -23.06 16.55
N SER A 34 -8.83 -21.87 16.74
CA SER A 34 -8.13 -21.39 17.94
C SER A 34 -8.89 -20.21 18.57
N GLU A 35 -8.55 -19.82 19.80
CA GLU A 35 -9.08 -18.60 20.41
C GLU A 35 -8.65 -17.37 19.58
N ALA A 36 -9.52 -16.96 18.65
CA ALA A 36 -9.33 -15.75 17.86
C ALA A 36 -9.48 -14.54 18.79
N SER A 37 -8.50 -13.64 18.78
CA SER A 37 -8.46 -12.52 19.70
C SER A 37 -8.96 -11.22 19.07
N THR A 38 -8.78 -11.06 17.75
CA THR A 38 -9.21 -9.85 17.05
C THR A 38 -9.61 -10.17 15.61
N LEU A 39 -10.79 -9.68 15.23
CA LEU A 39 -11.27 -9.66 13.86
C LEU A 39 -10.98 -8.29 13.25
N TYR A 40 -10.46 -8.30 12.02
CA TYR A 40 -10.23 -7.12 11.20
C TYR A 40 -11.13 -7.15 9.98
N VAL A 41 -11.84 -6.07 9.74
CA VAL A 41 -12.71 -5.91 8.56
C VAL A 41 -12.31 -4.63 7.85
N LEU A 42 -11.99 -4.71 6.56
CA LEU A 42 -11.79 -3.51 5.76
C LEU A 42 -13.16 -3.02 5.27
N ALA A 43 -13.65 -1.93 5.85
CA ALA A 43 -14.98 -1.41 5.54
C ALA A 43 -15.12 0.09 5.78
N ARG A 44 -16.06 0.71 5.06
CA ARG A 44 -16.52 2.09 5.32
C ARG A 44 -18.02 2.12 5.47
N SER A 45 -18.49 2.93 6.41
CA SER A 45 -19.88 3.38 6.46
C SER A 45 -20.06 4.58 5.55
N HIS A 46 -21.19 4.67 4.87
CA HIS A 46 -21.50 5.84 4.04
C HIS A 46 -21.95 7.05 4.87
N ARG A 47 -22.32 6.83 6.14
CA ARG A 47 -22.85 7.85 7.04
C ARG A 47 -22.40 7.60 8.47
N ALA A 48 -21.98 8.64 9.18
CA ALA A 48 -21.58 8.55 10.59
C ALA A 48 -22.75 8.24 11.54
N ASP A 49 -23.97 8.63 11.18
CA ASP A 49 -25.20 8.35 11.93
C ASP A 49 -25.90 7.06 11.45
N GLY A 50 -25.22 6.26 10.63
CA GLY A 50 -25.75 5.03 10.05
C GLY A 50 -25.89 3.88 11.05
N PRO A 51 -26.61 2.81 10.64
CA PRO A 51 -26.66 1.57 11.42
C PRO A 51 -25.25 0.96 11.56
N PRO A 52 -24.95 0.25 12.66
CA PRO A 52 -23.68 -0.42 12.82
C PRO A 52 -23.52 -1.58 11.83
N LEU A 53 -22.28 -2.02 11.61
CA LEU A 53 -21.96 -3.27 10.91
C LEU A 53 -22.00 -4.40 11.93
N GLU A 54 -23.06 -5.20 11.89
CA GLU A 54 -23.30 -6.35 12.76
C GLU A 54 -22.44 -7.54 12.30
N ILE A 55 -21.80 -8.21 13.25
CA ILE A 55 -20.90 -9.33 13.00
C ILE A 55 -21.38 -10.58 13.76
N GLN A 56 -21.46 -11.68 13.02
CA GLN A 56 -21.83 -12.99 13.52
C GLN A 56 -20.80 -14.04 13.11
N ILE A 57 -20.47 -14.98 13.99
CA ILE A 57 -19.62 -16.14 13.68
C ILE A 57 -20.47 -17.40 13.84
N GLY A 58 -20.62 -18.17 12.76
CA GLY A 58 -21.61 -19.25 12.71
C GLY A 58 -23.02 -18.69 12.95
N ASP A 59 -23.68 -19.13 14.01
CA ASP A 59 -25.00 -18.63 14.46
C ASP A 59 -24.91 -17.65 15.66
N THR A 60 -23.70 -17.28 16.07
CA THR A 60 -23.45 -16.51 17.30
C THR A 60 -23.14 -15.05 16.96
N PRO A 61 -23.98 -14.08 17.38
CA PRO A 61 -23.63 -12.66 17.30
C PRO A 61 -22.43 -12.37 18.20
N VAL A 62 -21.36 -11.80 17.64
CA VAL A 62 -20.11 -11.55 18.38
C VAL A 62 -19.86 -10.07 18.66
N GLY A 63 -20.55 -9.18 17.96
CA GLY A 63 -20.48 -7.74 18.19
C GLY A 63 -20.89 -6.93 16.98
N ALA A 64 -20.69 -5.61 17.07
CA ALA A 64 -21.00 -4.69 15.99
C ALA A 64 -19.96 -3.55 15.95
N ILE A 65 -19.64 -3.10 14.74
CA ILE A 65 -18.75 -1.95 14.52
C ILE A 65 -19.61 -0.71 14.30
N PRO A 66 -19.41 0.38 15.09
CA PRO A 66 -20.18 1.60 14.92
C PRO A 66 -19.84 2.30 13.60
N ALA A 67 -20.83 2.96 13.01
CA ALA A 67 -20.62 3.77 11.82
C ALA A 67 -19.80 5.03 12.15
N THR A 68 -18.97 5.44 11.20
CA THR A 68 -18.10 6.63 11.28
C THR A 68 -18.06 7.35 9.93
N ASN A 69 -17.43 8.53 9.87
CA ASN A 69 -17.33 9.31 8.64
C ASN A 69 -16.00 9.04 7.92
N ASP A 70 -15.91 7.91 7.20
CA ASP A 70 -14.68 7.54 6.49
C ASP A 70 -14.84 7.73 4.98
N PRO A 71 -13.99 8.56 4.35
CA PRO A 71 -14.07 8.80 2.92
C PRO A 71 -13.59 7.59 2.08
N VAL A 72 -12.81 6.69 2.69
CA VAL A 72 -12.19 5.53 2.04
C VAL A 72 -12.44 4.26 2.84
N LEU A 73 -12.12 3.10 2.27
CA LEU A 73 -12.10 1.83 2.99
C LEU A 73 -11.00 1.85 4.05
N THR A 74 -11.40 1.74 5.31
CA THR A 74 -10.52 1.76 6.48
C THR A 74 -10.63 0.46 7.29
N TRP A 75 -9.57 0.12 8.02
CA TRP A 75 -9.56 -1.06 8.89
C TRP A 75 -10.42 -0.86 10.12
N ARG A 76 -11.28 -1.83 10.40
CA ARG A 76 -12.11 -1.93 11.60
C ARG A 76 -11.67 -3.11 12.43
N GLU A 77 -11.59 -2.90 13.73
CA GLU A 77 -11.19 -3.91 14.67
C GLU A 77 -12.37 -4.28 15.57
N LEU A 78 -12.56 -5.58 15.80
CA LEU A 78 -13.51 -6.11 16.76
C LEU A 78 -12.79 -7.17 17.61
N THR A 79 -12.70 -6.94 18.91
CA THR A 79 -12.24 -7.97 19.86
C THR A 79 -13.28 -9.08 19.90
N LEU A 80 -12.86 -10.32 19.64
CA LEU A 80 -13.77 -11.47 19.67
C LEU A 80 -13.87 -12.07 21.08
N PRO A 81 -15.06 -12.54 21.50
CA PRO A 81 -15.18 -13.38 22.69
C PRO A 81 -14.35 -14.66 22.56
N ARG A 82 -13.80 -15.17 23.68
CA ARG A 82 -13.00 -16.42 23.68
C ARG A 82 -13.77 -17.63 23.15
N ASP A 83 -15.08 -17.62 23.30
CA ASP A 83 -16.03 -18.66 22.90
C ASP A 83 -16.77 -18.32 21.59
N ALA A 84 -16.25 -17.38 20.79
CA ALA A 84 -16.85 -17.02 19.50
C ALA A 84 -17.07 -18.21 18.53
N GLY A 85 -16.42 -19.34 18.81
CA GLY A 85 -16.58 -20.60 18.08
C GLY A 85 -15.87 -20.59 16.73
N ALA A 86 -15.81 -21.75 16.09
CA ALA A 86 -15.35 -21.89 14.72
C ALA A 86 -16.52 -21.67 13.75
N GLY A 87 -16.29 -20.95 12.64
CA GLY A 87 -17.33 -20.81 11.64
C GLY A 87 -17.08 -19.67 10.64
N SER A 88 -18.08 -19.47 9.78
CA SER A 88 -18.09 -18.36 8.85
C SER A 88 -18.43 -17.05 9.55
N VAL A 89 -17.71 -15.99 9.21
CA VAL A 89 -18.00 -14.61 9.59
C VAL A 89 -19.09 -14.08 8.67
N THR A 90 -20.21 -13.65 9.23
CA THR A 90 -21.29 -12.98 8.51
C THR A 90 -21.34 -11.51 8.90
N LEU A 91 -21.39 -10.64 7.90
CA LEU A 91 -21.49 -9.19 8.01
C LEU A 91 -22.86 -8.75 7.52
N SER A 92 -23.56 -7.97 8.35
CA SER A 92 -24.88 -7.42 8.02
C SER A 92 -25.05 -6.01 8.61
N SER A 93 -26.05 -5.26 8.16
CA SER A 93 -26.36 -3.96 8.77
C SER A 93 -27.83 -3.62 8.59
N ARG A 94 -28.39 -2.76 9.44
CA ARG A 94 -29.83 -2.39 9.37
C ARG A 94 -30.05 -1.23 8.40
N GLY A 95 -29.84 -1.47 7.10
CA GLY A 95 -30.12 -0.54 6.01
C GLY A 95 -31.15 -1.08 5.01
N ASN A 96 -31.86 -0.21 4.31
CA ASN A 96 -32.82 -0.60 3.26
C ASN A 96 -32.31 -0.34 1.83
N ALA A 97 -31.19 0.36 1.68
CA ALA A 97 -30.51 0.61 0.40
C ALA A 97 -29.02 0.27 0.47
N MET A 98 -28.30 0.45 -0.65
CA MET A 98 -26.85 0.26 -0.76
C MET A 98 -26.09 1.50 -0.23
N ASP A 99 -26.46 1.95 0.96
CA ASP A 99 -26.03 3.21 1.59
C ASP A 99 -25.70 3.03 3.08
N ALA A 100 -25.58 1.79 3.56
CA ALA A 100 -25.17 1.49 4.93
C ALA A 100 -23.65 1.31 5.01
N TRP A 101 -23.12 0.25 4.40
CA TRP A 101 -21.69 -0.09 4.45
C TRP A 101 -21.17 -0.63 3.13
N THR A 102 -19.96 -0.23 2.76
CA THR A 102 -19.14 -0.94 1.76
C THR A 102 -18.08 -1.78 2.49
N VAL A 103 -17.97 -3.07 2.14
CA VAL A 103 -16.90 -3.97 2.57
C VAL A 103 -15.94 -4.21 1.41
N GLY A 104 -14.63 -4.20 1.69
CA GLY A 104 -13.60 -4.48 0.68
C GLY A 104 -13.70 -5.88 0.11
N VAL A 105 -13.47 -6.01 -1.20
CA VAL A 105 -13.48 -7.29 -1.91
C VAL A 105 -12.19 -7.43 -2.72
N ASP A 106 -11.53 -8.58 -2.56
CA ASP A 106 -10.42 -9.02 -3.40
C ASP A 106 -10.94 -9.96 -4.49
N HIS A 107 -10.85 -9.51 -5.74
CA HIS A 107 -11.27 -10.25 -6.93
C HIS A 107 -10.13 -11.03 -7.61
N THR A 108 -8.91 -10.98 -7.07
CA THR A 108 -7.72 -11.60 -7.66
C THR A 108 -7.51 -13.05 -7.21
N THR A 109 -8.25 -13.49 -6.20
CA THR A 109 -8.19 -14.86 -5.67
C THR A 109 -9.36 -15.69 -6.18
N VAL A 110 -9.16 -17.03 -6.21
CA VAL A 110 -10.25 -17.96 -6.48
C VAL A 110 -11.29 -17.80 -5.36
N GLY A 111 -12.54 -17.55 -5.75
CA GLY A 111 -13.64 -17.21 -4.84
C GLY A 111 -13.94 -18.26 -3.77
N GLY A 112 -15.04 -18.07 -3.04
CA GLY A 112 -15.45 -18.96 -1.95
C GLY A 112 -16.16 -18.25 -0.82
N ASP A 113 -16.20 -16.92 -0.87
CA ASP A 113 -17.07 -16.12 -0.01
C ASP A 113 -18.43 -15.97 -0.68
N GLU A 114 -19.45 -15.79 0.15
CA GLU A 114 -20.84 -15.95 -0.25
C GLU A 114 -21.63 -14.66 0.02
N LEU A 115 -22.52 -14.32 -0.90
CA LEU A 115 -23.46 -13.23 -0.75
C LEU A 115 -24.88 -13.79 -0.61
N SER A 116 -25.64 -13.22 0.31
CA SER A 116 -27.09 -13.36 0.38
C SER A 116 -27.75 -12.03 0.00
N ILE A 117 -28.88 -12.09 -0.71
CA ILE A 117 -29.71 -10.92 -1.08
C ILE A 117 -31.11 -10.95 -0.43
N ASP A 118 -31.36 -11.95 0.40
CA ASP A 118 -32.62 -12.23 1.10
C ASP A 118 -32.41 -12.38 2.60
N ALA A 119 -31.47 -11.61 3.16
CA ALA A 119 -31.17 -11.56 4.60
C ALA A 119 -30.74 -12.91 5.20
N GLY A 120 -29.93 -13.66 4.45
CA GLY A 120 -29.35 -14.94 4.86
C GLY A 120 -30.15 -16.17 4.47
N GLY A 121 -31.28 -16.04 3.77
CA GLY A 121 -32.12 -17.15 3.34
C GLY A 121 -31.45 -18.05 2.28
N THR A 122 -30.79 -17.44 1.30
CA THR A 122 -30.04 -18.10 0.24
C THR A 122 -28.67 -17.46 0.07
N TRP A 123 -27.70 -18.27 -0.38
CA TRP A 123 -26.30 -17.88 -0.50
C TRP A 123 -25.74 -18.29 -1.86
N SER A 124 -24.97 -17.42 -2.49
CA SER A 124 -24.25 -17.69 -3.74
C SER A 124 -22.81 -17.23 -3.64
N ALA A 125 -21.88 -18.05 -4.14
CA ALA A 125 -20.46 -17.71 -4.29
C ALA A 125 -20.10 -17.33 -5.73
N ASP A 126 -21.07 -17.32 -6.65
CA ASP A 126 -20.80 -17.14 -8.08
C ASP A 126 -20.35 -15.72 -8.39
N ARG A 127 -21.00 -14.73 -7.77
CA ARG A 127 -20.73 -13.31 -7.97
C ARG A 127 -21.04 -12.49 -6.71
N ILE A 128 -20.04 -11.75 -6.26
CA ILE A 128 -20.10 -10.83 -5.12
C ILE A 128 -19.59 -9.44 -5.53
N GLY A 129 -19.55 -8.51 -4.59
CA GLY A 129 -19.03 -7.17 -4.78
C GLY A 129 -20.00 -6.27 -5.54
N HIS A 130 -19.49 -5.16 -6.05
CA HIS A 130 -20.32 -4.14 -6.68
C HIS A 130 -21.14 -4.72 -7.85
N LEU A 131 -22.47 -4.65 -7.73
CA LEU A 131 -23.42 -5.12 -8.74
C LEU A 131 -23.21 -6.58 -9.19
N HIS A 132 -22.72 -7.45 -8.31
CA HIS A 132 -22.52 -8.88 -8.62
C HIS A 132 -21.57 -9.09 -9.81
N LEU A 133 -20.43 -8.40 -9.79
CA LEU A 133 -19.50 -8.38 -10.93
C LEU A 133 -18.78 -9.71 -11.14
N ALA A 134 -18.20 -10.27 -10.07
CA ALA A 134 -17.28 -11.40 -10.15
C ALA A 134 -17.23 -12.18 -8.83
N PRO A 135 -16.76 -13.44 -8.82
CA PRO A 135 -16.38 -14.10 -7.58
C PRO A 135 -15.25 -13.33 -6.88
N GLY A 136 -15.06 -13.58 -5.59
CA GLY A 136 -14.00 -12.96 -4.82
C GLY A 136 -13.98 -13.40 -3.37
N ARG A 137 -13.23 -12.65 -2.56
CA ARG A 137 -13.11 -12.81 -1.11
C ARG A 137 -13.34 -11.47 -0.43
N TYR A 138 -14.13 -11.44 0.64
CA TYR A 138 -14.22 -10.25 1.48
C TYR A 138 -12.90 -10.05 2.22
N VAL A 139 -12.49 -8.80 2.38
CA VAL A 139 -11.28 -8.46 3.14
C VAL A 139 -11.60 -8.48 4.63
N VAL A 140 -11.61 -9.71 5.15
CA VAL A 140 -11.84 -10.06 6.55
C VAL A 140 -10.69 -10.94 7.01
N ARG A 141 -10.10 -10.60 8.15
CA ARG A 141 -8.93 -11.28 8.71
C ARG A 141 -9.14 -11.51 10.19
N ALA A 142 -8.50 -12.53 10.75
CA ALA A 142 -8.46 -12.72 12.19
C ALA A 142 -7.02 -12.91 12.65
N ARG A 143 -6.66 -12.30 13.78
CA ARG A 143 -5.42 -12.65 14.49
C ARG A 143 -5.78 -13.62 15.60
N VAL A 144 -5.08 -14.74 15.64
CA VAL A 144 -5.42 -15.87 16.51
C VAL A 144 -4.20 -16.31 17.31
N GLU A 145 -4.42 -16.71 18.57
CA GLU A 145 -3.35 -17.21 19.42
C GLU A 145 -2.91 -18.62 19.00
N GLY A 146 -1.63 -18.93 19.22
CA GLY A 146 -1.03 -20.24 18.92
C GLY A 146 -0.67 -20.47 17.46
N VAL A 147 -0.89 -19.49 16.59
CA VAL A 147 -0.42 -19.47 15.19
C VAL A 147 0.74 -18.50 15.10
N ASP A 148 1.78 -18.86 14.34
CA ASP A 148 2.89 -17.96 14.06
C ASP A 148 2.68 -17.25 12.72
N ASP A 149 3.02 -15.96 12.68
CA ASP A 149 3.14 -15.27 11.40
C ASP A 149 4.25 -15.92 10.56
N PRO A 150 4.03 -16.08 9.23
CA PRO A 150 5.05 -16.64 8.36
C PRO A 150 6.26 -15.72 8.25
N GLN A 151 7.39 -16.30 7.85
CA GLN A 151 8.58 -15.51 7.54
C GLN A 151 8.31 -14.56 6.36
N PRO A 152 8.84 -13.32 6.41
CA PRO A 152 8.77 -12.39 5.30
C PRO A 152 9.32 -12.99 3.99
N PRO A 153 8.69 -12.70 2.84
CA PRO A 153 9.22 -13.14 1.55
C PRO A 153 10.55 -12.45 1.24
N ALA A 154 11.38 -13.11 0.43
CA ALA A 154 12.58 -12.49 -0.11
C ALA A 154 12.21 -11.34 -1.08
N PRO A 155 13.05 -10.28 -1.19
CA PRO A 155 12.86 -9.26 -2.20
C PRO A 155 12.91 -9.82 -3.63
N VAL A 156 12.07 -9.28 -4.51
CA VAL A 156 11.98 -9.60 -5.95
C VAL A 156 12.24 -8.32 -6.74
N TRP A 157 13.14 -8.46 -7.70
CA TRP A 157 13.68 -7.37 -8.53
C TRP A 157 13.29 -7.58 -9.99
N GLU A 158 13.32 -6.50 -10.77
CA GLU A 158 13.13 -6.54 -12.21
C GLU A 158 14.11 -7.49 -12.89
N ASP A 159 13.60 -8.21 -13.90
CA ASP A 159 14.43 -8.87 -14.88
C ASP A 159 14.97 -7.83 -15.88
N VAL A 160 16.23 -7.42 -15.70
CA VAL A 160 16.89 -6.41 -16.55
C VAL A 160 16.95 -6.81 -18.04
N GLU A 161 16.83 -8.10 -18.34
CA GLU A 161 16.83 -8.61 -19.71
C GLU A 161 15.41 -8.59 -20.32
N HIS A 162 14.38 -8.36 -19.51
CA HIS A 162 13.00 -8.35 -19.97
C HIS A 162 12.76 -7.24 -21.00
N PRO A 163 12.06 -7.50 -22.12
CA PRO A 163 11.85 -6.49 -23.16
C PRO A 163 11.20 -5.20 -22.67
N ALA A 164 10.26 -5.27 -21.72
CA ALA A 164 9.62 -4.08 -21.15
C ALA A 164 10.60 -3.22 -20.34
N VAL A 165 11.54 -3.85 -19.60
CA VAL A 165 12.56 -3.13 -18.83
C VAL A 165 13.55 -2.45 -19.77
N ARG A 166 13.98 -3.15 -20.84
CA ARG A 166 14.83 -2.56 -21.88
C ARG A 166 14.15 -1.39 -22.62
N ALA A 167 12.87 -1.52 -22.95
CA ALA A 167 12.10 -0.43 -23.56
C ALA A 167 11.92 0.76 -22.61
N PHE A 168 11.80 0.52 -21.31
CA PHE A 168 11.74 1.59 -20.31
C PHE A 168 13.09 2.30 -20.14
N LEU A 169 14.20 1.58 -20.21
CA LEU A 169 15.56 2.14 -20.18
C LEU A 169 15.77 3.21 -21.28
N GLU A 170 15.13 3.04 -22.43
CA GLU A 170 15.18 4.01 -23.54
C GLU A 170 14.48 5.34 -23.24
N GLN A 171 13.62 5.38 -22.23
CA GLN A 171 12.87 6.58 -21.81
C GLN A 171 13.60 7.39 -20.73
N LEU A 172 14.68 6.86 -20.15
CA LEU A 172 15.38 7.54 -19.06
C LEU A 172 16.10 8.80 -19.55
N PRO A 173 16.16 9.87 -18.73
CA PRO A 173 16.79 11.13 -19.09
C PRO A 173 18.31 10.96 -19.23
N ALA A 174 18.89 11.60 -20.26
CA ALA A 174 20.32 11.52 -20.52
C ALA A 174 21.17 12.07 -19.35
N GLU A 175 20.64 13.05 -18.62
CA GLU A 175 21.26 13.67 -17.46
C GLU A 175 21.54 12.67 -16.34
N ALA A 176 20.63 11.72 -16.11
CA ALA A 176 20.80 10.69 -15.08
C ALA A 176 21.92 9.70 -15.42
N LEU A 177 22.26 9.58 -16.71
CA LEU A 177 23.26 8.64 -17.22
C LEU A 177 24.68 9.24 -17.24
N GLN A 178 24.86 10.48 -16.79
CA GLN A 178 26.15 11.18 -16.82
C GLN A 178 27.11 10.78 -15.69
N SER A 179 26.57 10.24 -14.59
CA SER A 179 27.36 9.82 -13.43
C SER A 179 27.60 8.31 -13.45
N SER A 180 28.77 7.89 -13.00
CA SER A 180 29.06 6.48 -12.70
C SER A 180 28.77 6.11 -11.24
N ASP A 181 28.42 7.08 -10.38
CA ASP A 181 28.01 6.84 -9.00
C ASP A 181 26.49 6.55 -8.94
N PRO A 182 26.08 5.33 -8.55
CA PRO A 182 24.67 4.94 -8.53
C PRO A 182 23.77 5.86 -7.71
N LEU A 183 24.27 6.38 -6.59
CA LEU A 183 23.48 7.28 -5.75
C LEU A 183 23.25 8.63 -6.42
N THR A 184 24.29 9.22 -7.02
CA THR A 184 24.17 10.45 -7.82
C THR A 184 23.21 10.25 -9.00
N THR A 185 23.29 9.11 -9.70
CA THR A 185 22.34 8.75 -10.77
C THR A 185 20.91 8.66 -10.25
N ALA A 186 20.68 8.00 -9.11
CA ALA A 186 19.36 7.89 -8.50
C ALA A 186 18.80 9.25 -8.04
N GLN A 187 19.65 10.15 -7.56
CA GLN A 187 19.25 11.53 -7.22
C GLN A 187 18.84 12.32 -8.47
N ALA A 188 19.59 12.19 -9.57
CA ALA A 188 19.21 12.81 -10.85
C ALA A 188 17.88 12.25 -11.39
N LEU A 189 17.66 10.93 -11.25
CA LEU A 189 16.38 10.30 -11.57
C LEU A 189 15.25 10.83 -10.66
N SER A 190 15.49 10.97 -9.36
CA SER A 190 14.52 11.55 -8.41
C SER A 190 14.06 12.93 -8.87
N THR A 191 15.00 13.81 -9.23
CA THR A 191 14.68 15.14 -9.77
C THR A 191 13.86 15.05 -11.07
N TRP A 192 14.23 14.17 -12.00
CA TRP A 192 13.48 13.98 -13.24
C TRP A 192 12.04 13.50 -12.97
N VAL A 193 11.87 12.48 -12.12
CA VAL A 193 10.55 11.95 -11.75
C VAL A 193 9.71 13.03 -11.07
N CYS A 194 10.30 13.78 -10.14
CA CYS A 194 9.64 14.90 -9.48
C CYS A 194 9.20 16.01 -10.45
N ARG A 195 9.80 16.13 -11.64
CA ARG A 195 9.39 17.13 -12.64
C ARG A 195 8.50 16.59 -13.75
N SER A 196 8.29 15.27 -13.80
CA SER A 196 7.69 14.61 -14.95
C SER A 196 6.17 14.82 -15.05
N TRP A 197 5.47 15.14 -13.95
CA TRP A 197 4.03 15.43 -13.95
C TRP A 197 3.60 16.28 -12.76
N ARG A 198 2.32 16.67 -12.67
CA ARG A 198 1.77 17.36 -11.49
C ARG A 198 1.23 16.34 -10.48
N TYR A 199 1.55 16.50 -9.19
CA TYR A 199 0.96 15.68 -8.13
C TYR A 199 -0.57 15.81 -8.12
N ARG A 200 -1.27 14.67 -8.08
CA ARG A 200 -2.73 14.60 -7.89
C ARG A 200 -3.09 13.41 -7.01
N ASN A 201 -3.91 13.65 -5.99
CA ASN A 201 -4.46 12.61 -5.11
C ASN A 201 -5.98 12.49 -5.27
N THR A 202 -6.61 11.73 -4.38
CA THR A 202 -8.05 11.44 -4.39
C THR A 202 -8.97 12.61 -4.08
N SER A 203 -8.45 13.75 -3.61
CA SER A 203 -9.27 14.96 -3.46
C SER A 203 -9.53 15.66 -4.79
N GLU A 204 -8.71 15.38 -5.82
CA GLU A 204 -8.79 16.01 -7.14
C GLU A 204 -9.23 15.04 -8.25
N ALA A 205 -8.94 13.74 -8.10
CA ALA A 205 -9.19 12.72 -9.12
C ALA A 205 -9.74 11.43 -8.48
N SER A 206 -10.48 10.63 -9.25
CA SER A 206 -11.08 9.37 -8.77
C SER A 206 -10.47 8.11 -9.40
N GLN A 207 -9.72 8.25 -10.49
CA GLN A 207 -9.16 7.12 -11.22
C GLN A 207 -7.70 6.90 -10.84
N TYR A 208 -7.40 5.79 -10.18
CA TYR A 208 -6.01 5.41 -9.89
C TYR A 208 -5.24 5.04 -11.15
N THR A 209 -4.04 5.58 -11.26
CA THR A 209 -3.11 5.18 -12.32
C THR A 209 -2.59 3.77 -12.03
N PRO A 210 -2.51 2.89 -13.05
CA PRO A 210 -1.88 1.59 -12.87
C PRO A 210 -0.44 1.71 -12.40
N TRP A 211 0.04 0.71 -11.66
CA TRP A 211 1.46 0.58 -11.27
C TRP A 211 2.31 0.10 -12.45
N ASP A 212 2.31 0.87 -13.53
CA ASP A 212 3.08 0.65 -14.74
C ASP A 212 3.85 1.94 -15.06
N PRO A 213 5.19 1.97 -14.88
CA PRO A 213 5.97 3.21 -15.04
C PRO A 213 5.77 3.96 -16.36
N PRO A 214 5.72 3.31 -17.54
CA PRO A 214 5.39 3.98 -18.81
C PRO A 214 3.99 4.62 -18.80
N THR A 215 2.99 3.90 -18.28
CA THR A 215 1.62 4.44 -18.13
C THR A 215 1.60 5.62 -17.16
N ILE A 216 2.32 5.56 -16.04
CA ILE A 216 2.41 6.66 -15.07
C ILE A 216 2.96 7.92 -15.72
N LEU A 217 4.07 7.81 -16.44
CA LEU A 217 4.67 8.95 -17.16
C LEU A 217 3.69 9.52 -18.19
N SER A 218 3.06 8.64 -18.97
CA SER A 218 2.11 9.04 -20.01
C SER A 218 0.87 9.75 -19.44
N TRP A 219 0.19 9.12 -18.47
CA TRP A 219 -1.03 9.63 -17.84
C TRP A 219 -0.76 10.88 -16.99
N GLY A 220 0.35 10.89 -16.27
CA GLY A 220 0.79 12.03 -15.47
C GLY A 220 0.98 13.27 -16.34
N ALA A 221 1.75 13.16 -17.42
CA ALA A 221 2.08 14.27 -18.31
C ALA A 221 0.90 14.74 -19.16
N SER A 222 0.06 13.82 -19.66
CA SER A 222 -1.10 14.14 -20.50
C SER A 222 -2.35 14.55 -19.71
N GLU A 223 -2.34 14.32 -18.40
CA GLU A 223 -3.48 14.47 -17.49
C GLU A 223 -4.73 13.68 -17.90
N GLN A 224 -4.53 12.59 -18.64
CA GLN A 224 -5.61 11.79 -19.22
C GLN A 224 -5.38 10.31 -18.95
N GLY A 225 -6.27 9.74 -18.14
CA GLY A 225 -6.34 8.32 -17.89
C GLY A 225 -7.40 7.62 -18.75
N HIS A 226 -7.78 6.43 -18.29
CA HIS A 226 -8.77 5.61 -18.98
C HIS A 226 -10.13 6.34 -19.09
N ALA A 227 -10.70 6.30 -20.30
CA ALA A 227 -11.90 7.03 -20.69
C ALA A 227 -11.79 8.58 -20.53
N GLY A 228 -10.57 9.13 -20.58
CA GLY A 228 -10.33 10.57 -20.48
C GLY A 228 -10.50 11.14 -19.07
N ASN A 229 -10.62 10.28 -18.05
CA ASN A 229 -10.72 10.72 -16.67
C ASN A 229 -9.39 11.27 -16.18
N LEU A 230 -9.45 12.23 -15.26
CA LEU A 230 -8.25 12.75 -14.62
C LEU A 230 -7.63 11.66 -13.74
N PRO A 231 -6.34 11.33 -13.91
CA PRO A 231 -5.71 10.28 -13.14
C PRO A 231 -5.16 10.78 -11.80
N VAL A 232 -5.29 9.95 -10.77
CA VAL A 232 -4.56 10.03 -9.50
C VAL A 232 -3.12 9.58 -9.77
N VAL A 233 -2.18 10.50 -9.54
CA VAL A 233 -0.73 10.33 -9.73
C VAL A 233 0.00 10.95 -8.53
N MET A 234 -0.10 10.25 -7.39
CA MET A 234 0.45 10.66 -6.08
C MET A 234 1.75 9.92 -5.73
N CYS A 235 2.26 10.14 -4.51
CA CYS A 235 3.58 9.71 -4.02
C CYS A 235 4.00 8.28 -4.42
N VAL A 236 3.10 7.31 -4.31
CA VAL A 236 3.31 5.92 -4.76
C VAL A 236 3.82 5.82 -6.20
N HIS A 237 3.26 6.60 -7.13
CA HIS A 237 3.63 6.56 -8.54
C HIS A 237 5.00 7.20 -8.79
N TYR A 238 5.38 8.22 -8.03
CA TYR A 238 6.72 8.81 -8.09
C TYR A 238 7.76 7.79 -7.63
N ALA A 239 7.55 7.17 -6.47
CA ALA A 239 8.42 6.16 -5.92
C ALA A 239 8.54 4.92 -6.82
N LEU A 240 7.45 4.48 -7.45
CA LEU A 240 7.48 3.35 -8.40
C LEU A 240 8.32 3.67 -9.63
N VAL A 241 8.13 4.83 -10.25
CA VAL A 241 8.91 5.23 -11.43
C VAL A 241 10.39 5.35 -11.08
N LEU A 242 10.74 5.97 -9.94
CA LEU A 242 12.14 6.04 -9.49
C LEU A 242 12.72 4.65 -9.26
N THR A 243 12.00 3.78 -8.56
CA THR A 243 12.45 2.42 -8.26
C THR A 243 12.70 1.61 -9.53
N ALA A 244 11.75 1.65 -10.47
CA ALA A 244 11.88 0.97 -11.76
C ALA A 244 13.03 1.55 -12.61
N ALA A 245 13.24 2.87 -12.59
CA ALA A 245 14.32 3.51 -13.33
C ALA A 245 15.70 3.13 -12.78
N CYS A 246 15.85 3.08 -11.45
CA CYS A 246 17.06 2.59 -10.81
C CYS A 246 17.32 1.13 -11.17
N GLN A 247 16.32 0.25 -11.06
CA GLN A 247 16.50 -1.17 -11.36
C GLN A 247 16.79 -1.44 -12.84
N ALA A 248 16.18 -0.68 -13.76
CA ALA A 248 16.50 -0.75 -15.18
C ALA A 248 17.98 -0.42 -15.47
N LEU A 249 18.63 0.38 -14.63
CA LEU A 249 20.07 0.69 -14.67
C LEU A 249 20.93 -0.30 -13.88
N GLY A 250 20.33 -1.34 -13.30
CA GLY A 250 21.02 -2.28 -12.43
C GLY A 250 21.36 -1.73 -11.04
N ILE A 251 20.72 -0.64 -10.62
CA ILE A 251 20.89 -0.04 -9.29
C ILE A 251 19.85 -0.68 -8.36
N PRO A 252 20.26 -1.36 -7.27
CA PRO A 252 19.30 -1.95 -6.33
C PRO A 252 18.48 -0.85 -5.67
N ALA A 253 17.18 -0.88 -5.89
CA ALA A 253 16.23 0.09 -5.35
C ALA A 253 14.91 -0.60 -5.02
N ARG A 254 14.22 -0.18 -3.96
CA ARG A 254 12.94 -0.77 -3.53
C ARG A 254 11.97 0.29 -3.08
N CYS A 255 10.69 -0.06 -3.09
CA CYS A 255 9.63 0.81 -2.59
C CYS A 255 9.47 0.68 -1.08
N ALA A 256 9.39 1.82 -0.40
CA ALA A 256 9.11 1.90 1.02
C ALA A 256 7.78 2.65 1.28
N VAL A 257 6.98 2.06 2.17
CA VAL A 257 5.69 2.59 2.61
C VAL A 257 5.88 3.18 3.99
N LEU A 258 5.42 4.41 4.18
CA LEU A 258 5.56 5.17 5.41
C LEU A 258 4.19 5.62 5.87
N THR A 259 3.93 5.62 7.17
CA THR A 259 2.70 6.21 7.73
C THR A 259 2.87 6.52 9.21
N GLY A 260 2.22 7.57 9.69
CA GLY A 260 2.19 7.85 11.12
C GLY A 260 1.17 6.99 11.88
N SER A 261 0.12 6.51 11.23
CA SER A 261 -0.83 5.54 11.79
C SER A 261 -1.63 4.83 10.71
N ILE A 262 -1.99 3.55 10.95
CA ILE A 262 -2.99 2.87 10.12
C ILE A 262 -4.30 3.69 10.09
N ASN A 263 -4.99 3.70 8.95
CA ASN A 263 -6.15 4.56 8.66
C ASN A 263 -5.90 6.09 8.65
N GLY A 264 -4.67 6.54 8.88
CA GLY A 264 -4.29 7.95 8.83
C GLY A 264 -4.16 8.51 7.40
N TYR A 265 -4.07 9.84 7.31
CA TYR A 265 -3.79 10.58 6.06
C TYR A 265 -2.34 11.03 5.94
N ASP A 266 -1.49 10.59 6.88
CA ASP A 266 -0.05 10.87 6.97
C ASP A 266 0.79 9.80 6.25
N GLY A 267 0.15 9.02 5.38
CA GLY A 267 0.79 8.04 4.52
C GLY A 267 1.70 8.68 3.48
N HIS A 268 2.85 8.05 3.25
CA HIS A 268 3.81 8.45 2.22
C HIS A 268 4.46 7.23 1.56
N PHE A 269 4.98 7.42 0.36
CA PHE A 269 5.64 6.37 -0.40
C PHE A 269 6.93 6.95 -0.99
N VAL A 270 8.04 6.28 -0.74
CA VAL A 270 9.39 6.71 -1.13
C VAL A 270 10.17 5.54 -1.72
N SER A 271 11.36 5.83 -2.23
CA SER A 271 12.28 4.79 -2.70
C SER A 271 13.46 4.69 -1.74
N GLU A 272 13.95 3.48 -1.53
CA GLU A 272 15.28 3.25 -0.96
C GLU A 272 16.22 2.74 -2.05
N VAL A 273 17.44 3.24 -2.07
CA VAL A 273 18.49 2.85 -3.02
C VAL A 273 19.71 2.36 -2.26
N TRP A 274 20.27 1.22 -2.64
CA TRP A 274 21.48 0.70 -1.99
C TRP A 274 22.71 1.50 -2.40
N SER A 275 23.45 2.02 -1.43
CA SER A 275 24.73 2.68 -1.65
C SER A 275 25.86 1.80 -1.14
N GLU A 276 26.58 1.14 -2.07
CA GLU A 276 27.77 0.35 -1.75
C GLU A 276 28.82 1.16 -0.99
N ARG A 277 28.98 2.44 -1.37
CA ARG A 277 29.92 3.37 -0.73
C ARG A 277 29.61 3.62 0.75
N LEU A 278 28.31 3.64 1.11
CA LEU A 278 27.86 3.87 2.48
C LEU A 278 27.57 2.55 3.22
N GLY A 279 27.51 1.42 2.52
CA GLY A 279 27.16 0.13 3.08
C GLY A 279 25.72 0.07 3.63
N ARG A 280 24.81 0.89 3.08
CA ARG A 280 23.43 0.99 3.56
C ARG A 280 22.45 1.39 2.45
N TRP A 281 21.17 1.19 2.72
CA TRP A 281 20.08 1.79 1.98
C TRP A 281 20.04 3.31 2.21
N VAL A 282 19.61 4.08 1.21
CA VAL A 282 19.43 5.53 1.28
C VAL A 282 18.02 5.85 0.83
N MET A 283 17.29 6.60 1.65
CA MET A 283 15.96 7.08 1.29
C MET A 283 16.05 8.25 0.31
N LEU A 284 15.33 8.15 -0.81
CA LEU A 284 15.08 9.22 -1.76
C LEU A 284 13.57 9.43 -1.88
N ASP A 285 13.14 10.68 -1.81
CA ASP A 285 11.74 11.06 -1.99
C ASP A 285 11.55 11.75 -3.36
N PRO A 286 11.11 11.01 -4.38
CA PRO A 286 10.86 11.58 -5.71
C PRO A 286 9.58 12.42 -5.79
N THR A 287 8.76 12.47 -4.74
CA THR A 287 7.57 13.32 -4.71
C THR A 287 7.94 14.78 -4.47
N PHE A 288 8.84 15.01 -3.51
CA PHE A 288 9.33 16.33 -3.13
C PHE A 288 10.74 16.62 -3.63
N ASP A 289 11.40 15.65 -4.28
CA ASP A 289 12.81 15.70 -4.65
C ASP A 289 13.70 16.01 -3.44
N VAL A 290 13.56 15.23 -2.36
CA VAL A 290 14.32 15.44 -1.13
C VAL A 290 15.12 14.21 -0.72
N THR A 291 16.24 14.48 -0.04
CA THR A 291 17.04 13.48 0.68
C THR A 291 17.20 13.95 2.12
N VAL A 292 17.11 13.02 3.08
CA VAL A 292 17.44 13.31 4.47
C VAL A 292 18.90 12.95 4.72
N VAL A 293 19.65 13.83 5.39
CA VAL A 293 21.09 13.70 5.61
C VAL A 293 21.46 13.81 7.09
N THR A 294 22.53 13.12 7.44
CA THR A 294 23.27 13.27 8.70
C THR A 294 24.70 13.73 8.39
N PRO A 295 25.56 13.99 9.39
CA PRO A 295 26.99 14.24 9.16
C PRO A 295 27.69 13.13 8.36
N ASP A 296 27.19 11.89 8.43
CA ASP A 296 27.72 10.73 7.70
C ASP A 296 27.17 10.61 6.26
N GLY A 297 26.36 11.58 5.83
CA GLY A 297 25.76 11.66 4.50
C GLY A 297 24.29 11.26 4.45
N PRO A 298 23.77 10.91 3.26
CA PRO A 298 22.38 10.49 3.08
C PRO A 298 21.98 9.31 3.97
N ALA A 299 20.80 9.39 4.57
CA ALA A 299 20.33 8.50 5.62
C ALA A 299 19.41 7.38 5.08
N ASP A 300 19.47 6.21 5.73
CA ASP A 300 18.45 5.16 5.63
C ASP A 300 17.19 5.53 6.45
N LEU A 301 16.10 4.78 6.26
CA LEU A 301 14.84 5.03 6.98
C LEU A 301 14.93 4.83 8.51
N GLN A 302 15.83 3.98 9.01
CA GLN A 302 15.95 3.76 10.46
C GLN A 302 16.59 5.00 11.11
N THR A 303 17.69 5.47 10.54
CA THR A 303 18.38 6.71 10.93
C THR A 303 17.40 7.88 10.90
N ILE A 304 16.57 8.02 9.86
CA ILE A 304 15.58 9.10 9.76
C ILE A 304 14.57 9.05 10.92
N ARG A 305 14.14 7.86 11.33
CA ARG A 305 13.23 7.68 12.48
C ARG A 305 13.88 8.08 13.79
N GLU A 306 15.18 7.79 13.94
CA GLU A 306 15.95 8.13 15.13
C GLU A 306 16.23 9.64 15.26
N LEU A 307 16.27 10.37 14.13
CA LEU A 307 16.30 11.85 14.14
C LEU A 307 15.03 12.47 14.74
N GLY A 308 13.92 11.70 14.80
CA GLY A 308 12.72 12.08 15.54
C GLY A 308 11.81 13.05 14.80
N THR A 309 11.28 14.04 15.53
CA THR A 309 10.13 14.85 15.08
C THR A 309 10.49 16.21 14.49
N ASP A 310 11.76 16.46 14.18
CA ASP A 310 12.20 17.72 13.56
C ASP A 310 13.32 17.47 12.55
N LEU A 311 12.93 17.29 11.29
CA LEU A 311 13.83 16.99 10.18
C LEU A 311 14.24 18.24 9.39
N ARG A 312 13.82 19.44 9.80
CA ARG A 312 14.05 20.69 9.03
C ARG A 312 15.52 20.94 8.69
N HIS A 313 16.42 20.60 9.60
CA HIS A 313 17.87 20.78 9.42
C HIS A 313 18.56 19.59 8.75
N HIS A 314 17.81 18.51 8.49
CA HIS A 314 18.30 17.27 7.89
C HIS A 314 17.82 17.10 6.45
N VAL A 315 16.83 17.88 6.00
CA VAL A 315 16.29 17.77 4.65
C VAL A 315 17.12 18.62 3.68
N VAL A 316 17.68 17.96 2.67
CA VAL A 316 18.31 18.59 1.51
C VAL A 316 17.36 18.47 0.34
N ALA A 317 16.95 19.61 -0.21
CA ALA A 317 16.07 19.66 -1.36
C ALA A 317 16.86 19.71 -2.67
N GLY A 318 16.43 18.89 -3.62
CA GLY A 318 16.77 18.99 -5.02
C GLY A 318 15.93 20.05 -5.75
N PRO A 319 16.26 20.34 -7.01
CA PRO A 319 15.65 21.43 -7.74
C PRO A 319 14.22 21.12 -8.22
N GLY A 320 13.70 19.91 -8.02
CA GLY A 320 12.31 19.55 -8.29
C GLY A 320 11.30 20.05 -7.25
N ILE A 321 11.76 20.43 -6.05
CA ILE A 321 10.85 20.78 -4.93
C ILE A 321 10.03 22.05 -5.17
N GLU A 322 10.56 23.02 -5.93
CA GLU A 322 10.00 24.37 -6.01
C GLU A 322 8.57 24.35 -6.52
N ASP A 323 8.34 23.65 -7.64
CA ASP A 323 7.03 23.48 -8.25
C ASP A 323 6.05 22.78 -7.32
N ARG A 324 6.53 21.82 -6.50
CA ARG A 324 5.70 21.07 -5.55
C ARG A 324 5.15 21.94 -4.44
N LEU A 325 5.98 22.79 -3.87
CA LEU A 325 5.60 23.65 -2.75
C LEU A 325 4.75 24.86 -3.18
N THR A 326 4.52 25.06 -4.49
CA THR A 326 3.52 26.03 -4.97
C THR A 326 2.09 25.59 -4.66
N MET A 327 1.84 24.28 -4.52
CA MET A 327 0.54 23.73 -4.16
C MET A 327 0.33 23.81 -2.64
N PRO A 328 -0.68 24.57 -2.15
CA PRO A 328 -0.86 24.76 -0.70
C PRO A 328 -1.03 23.45 0.08
N SER A 329 -1.79 22.50 -0.45
CA SER A 329 -2.00 21.19 0.17
C SER A 329 -0.69 20.40 0.31
N GLN A 330 0.17 20.44 -0.70
CA GLN A 330 1.48 19.78 -0.67
C GLN A 330 2.45 20.46 0.27
N ARG A 331 2.47 21.80 0.31
CA ARG A 331 3.26 22.56 1.29
C ARG A 331 2.85 22.23 2.71
N THR A 332 1.56 22.30 3.02
CA THR A 332 1.06 21.94 4.35
C THR A 332 1.41 20.50 4.69
N TRP A 333 1.22 19.56 3.77
CA TRP A 333 1.59 18.17 4.02
C TRP A 333 3.09 18.01 4.30
N PHE A 334 3.95 18.65 3.50
CA PHE A 334 5.41 18.62 3.66
C PHE A 334 5.84 19.17 5.02
N GLU A 335 5.31 20.34 5.41
CA GLU A 335 5.65 21.02 6.67
C GLU A 335 5.11 20.27 7.90
N GLU A 336 3.89 19.72 7.80
CA GLU A 336 3.20 19.10 8.94
C GLU A 336 3.47 17.61 9.10
N ASN A 337 3.84 16.91 8.02
CA ASN A 337 4.09 15.47 8.05
C ASN A 337 5.57 15.14 7.86
N LEU A 338 6.17 15.50 6.73
CA LEU A 338 7.54 15.12 6.40
C LEU A 338 8.54 15.81 7.33
N LEU A 339 8.51 17.14 7.43
CA LEU A 339 9.47 17.88 8.27
C LEU A 339 9.32 17.58 9.77
N LYS A 340 8.13 17.15 10.20
CA LYS A 340 7.85 16.77 11.60
C LYS A 340 8.07 15.29 11.89
N GLY A 341 8.59 14.52 10.94
CA GLY A 341 8.87 13.11 11.13
C GLY A 341 7.63 12.21 11.24
N VAL A 342 6.41 12.74 10.99
CA VAL A 342 5.15 12.04 11.29
C VAL A 342 4.98 10.81 10.41
N CYS A 343 5.19 10.94 9.10
CA CYS A 343 5.05 9.83 8.18
C CYS A 343 6.08 8.72 8.43
N PHE A 344 7.24 9.02 9.03
CA PHE A 344 8.29 8.03 9.24
C PHE A 344 8.04 7.11 10.46
N ARG A 345 7.02 7.36 11.29
CA ARG A 345 6.82 6.59 12.55
C ARG A 345 6.72 5.09 12.31
N ASN A 346 5.98 4.69 11.29
CA ASN A 346 5.85 3.29 10.85
C ASN A 346 6.40 3.17 9.43
N ARG A 347 7.05 2.04 9.17
CA ARG A 347 7.58 1.71 7.85
C ARG A 347 7.21 0.29 7.45
N ALA A 348 7.04 0.09 6.15
CA ALA A 348 7.02 -1.19 5.50
C ALA A 348 7.82 -1.14 4.20
N LEU A 349 8.18 -2.31 3.69
CA LEU A 349 8.70 -2.46 2.34
C LEU A 349 7.72 -3.24 1.49
N TRP A 350 7.66 -2.88 0.21
CA TRP A 350 7.12 -3.78 -0.80
C TRP A 350 8.25 -4.71 -1.21
N PRO A 351 8.18 -6.01 -0.90
CA PRO A 351 9.27 -6.94 -1.22
C PRO A 351 9.42 -7.12 -2.73
N ARG A 352 8.37 -6.88 -3.50
CA ARG A 352 8.37 -6.99 -4.96
C ARG A 352 8.42 -5.62 -5.62
N SER A 353 9.19 -5.53 -6.69
CA SER A 353 9.40 -4.29 -7.43
C SER A 353 9.60 -4.55 -8.93
N ASP A 354 9.22 -5.74 -9.38
CA ASP A 354 9.37 -6.27 -10.73
C ASP A 354 8.16 -5.95 -11.63
N PHE A 355 7.55 -4.78 -11.48
CA PHE A 355 6.25 -4.47 -12.10
C PHE A 355 6.30 -4.22 -13.61
N LEU A 356 7.46 -3.90 -14.20
CA LEU A 356 7.66 -3.86 -15.65
C LEU A 356 7.73 -5.26 -16.24
N SER A 357 8.44 -6.18 -15.58
CA SER A 357 8.56 -7.58 -16.02
C SER A 357 7.35 -8.44 -15.65
N ARG A 358 6.63 -8.08 -14.58
CA ARG A 358 5.44 -8.76 -14.06
C ARG A 358 4.26 -7.80 -13.79
N PRO A 359 3.71 -7.13 -14.83
CA PRO A 359 2.59 -6.22 -14.65
C PRO A 359 1.31 -6.92 -14.14
N ASP A 360 1.18 -8.24 -14.34
CA ASP A 360 0.10 -9.08 -13.81
C ASP A 360 0.04 -9.14 -12.28
N LEU A 361 1.14 -8.75 -11.62
CA LEU A 361 1.33 -8.85 -10.19
C LEU A 361 1.12 -7.52 -9.44
N THR A 362 0.82 -6.45 -10.17
CA THR A 362 0.58 -5.11 -9.63
C THR A 362 -0.67 -5.08 -8.73
N PRO A 363 -0.62 -4.39 -7.59
CA PRO A 363 -1.81 -4.18 -6.77
C PRO A 363 -2.76 -3.21 -7.48
N PRO A 364 -4.08 -3.50 -7.52
CA PRO A 364 -5.03 -2.57 -8.09
C PRO A 364 -5.20 -1.37 -7.14
N GLY A 365 -4.88 -0.16 -7.62
CA GLY A 365 -5.27 1.08 -6.94
C GLY A 365 -4.72 1.27 -5.53
N HIS A 366 -3.49 0.83 -5.25
CA HIS A 366 -2.85 1.09 -3.95
C HIS A 366 -2.94 2.56 -3.54
N GLY A 367 -3.22 2.80 -2.26
CA GLY A 367 -3.49 4.12 -1.71
C GLY A 367 -4.94 4.57 -1.85
N ALA A 368 -5.82 3.79 -2.52
CA ALA A 368 -7.27 4.01 -2.54
C ALA A 368 -7.98 3.52 -1.27
N ALA A 369 -7.28 2.73 -0.46
CA ALA A 369 -7.71 2.23 0.84
C ALA A 369 -6.56 2.41 1.85
N SER A 370 -6.84 2.17 3.13
CA SER A 370 -5.87 2.31 4.23
C SER A 370 -4.87 1.16 4.32
N TYR A 371 -4.15 0.88 3.23
CA TYR A 371 -3.18 -0.21 3.06
C TYR A 371 -3.79 -1.58 3.30
N THR A 372 -3.82 -2.44 2.29
CA THR A 372 -4.59 -3.68 2.40
C THR A 372 -3.79 -4.88 2.02
N GLU A 373 -2.73 -4.72 1.24
CA GLU A 373 -2.01 -5.79 0.60
C GLU A 373 -1.24 -6.65 1.60
N LEU A 374 -1.39 -7.97 1.49
CA LEU A 374 -0.75 -8.93 2.41
C LEU A 374 0.74 -9.13 2.14
N ASP A 375 1.24 -8.67 0.99
CA ASP A 375 2.67 -8.78 0.65
C ASP A 375 3.52 -7.66 1.24
N LEU A 376 2.93 -6.64 1.87
CA LEU A 376 3.68 -5.65 2.64
C LEU A 376 4.37 -6.29 3.85
N VAL A 377 5.65 -5.96 4.02
CA VAL A 377 6.45 -6.36 5.18
C VAL A 377 6.61 -5.16 6.11
N TRP A 378 5.92 -5.18 7.24
CA TRP A 378 5.98 -4.10 8.23
C TRP A 378 7.13 -4.30 9.22
N ASP A 379 7.62 -3.21 9.79
CA ASP A 379 8.52 -3.26 10.95
C ASP A 379 7.84 -4.01 12.10
N GLU A 380 8.53 -4.94 12.74
CA GLU A 380 7.93 -5.80 13.78
C GLU A 380 7.29 -5.01 14.93
N ARG A 381 7.81 -3.81 15.23
CA ARG A 381 7.24 -2.90 16.24
C ARG A 381 5.81 -2.49 15.93
N CYS A 382 5.42 -2.50 14.65
CA CYS A 382 4.07 -2.10 14.24
C CYS A 382 3.01 -3.16 14.61
N ARG A 383 3.41 -4.43 14.78
CA ARG A 383 2.48 -5.56 14.98
C ARG A 383 1.49 -5.31 16.11
N ASP A 384 2.00 -4.86 17.25
CA ASP A 384 1.22 -4.66 18.47
C ASP A 384 0.69 -3.22 18.60
N THR A 385 0.94 -2.35 17.60
CA THR A 385 0.52 -0.94 17.60
C THR A 385 -0.52 -0.65 16.51
N GLY A 386 -1.43 -1.58 16.28
CA GLY A 386 -2.55 -1.42 15.35
C GLY A 386 -2.30 -1.92 13.93
N PHE A 387 -1.21 -2.64 13.66
CA PHE A 387 -0.97 -3.25 12.34
C PHE A 387 -1.27 -4.75 12.31
N GLY A 388 -1.97 -5.28 13.31
CA GLY A 388 -2.23 -6.72 13.46
C GLY A 388 -2.97 -7.38 12.28
N MET A 389 -3.57 -6.60 11.37
CA MET A 389 -4.19 -7.10 10.14
C MET A 389 -3.21 -7.49 9.02
N PHE A 390 -1.91 -7.22 9.16
CA PHE A 390 -0.90 -7.58 8.15
C PHE A 390 -0.21 -8.91 8.46
N ARG A 391 0.33 -9.54 7.41
CA ARG A 391 0.84 -10.91 7.46
C ARG A 391 2.32 -10.99 7.80
N TYR A 392 3.11 -10.06 7.28
CA TYR A 392 4.57 -10.12 7.38
C TYR A 392 5.10 -8.99 8.23
N PHE A 393 5.98 -9.38 9.15
CA PHE A 393 6.70 -8.48 10.03
C PHE A 393 8.16 -8.87 10.08
N ALA A 394 9.05 -7.90 10.07
CA ALA A 394 10.47 -8.15 10.13
C ALA A 394 11.20 -7.19 11.08
N GLY A 395 12.26 -7.70 11.70
CA GLY A 395 13.20 -6.90 12.48
C GLY A 395 14.15 -6.09 11.61
N GLN A 396 14.95 -5.26 12.26
CA GLN A 396 15.89 -4.34 11.62
C GLN A 396 16.85 -5.02 10.64
N ASP A 397 17.39 -6.19 11.00
CA ASP A 397 18.33 -6.95 10.16
C ASP A 397 17.77 -7.28 8.77
N TRP A 398 16.46 -7.51 8.65
CA TRP A 398 15.82 -7.77 7.36
C TRP A 398 15.70 -6.50 6.52
N PHE A 399 15.34 -5.38 7.13
CA PHE A 399 15.26 -4.09 6.45
C PHE A 399 16.65 -3.61 6.02
N GLU A 400 17.67 -3.81 6.84
CA GLU A 400 19.02 -3.30 6.58
C GLU A 400 19.89 -4.25 5.76
N ALA A 401 19.42 -5.48 5.52
CA ALA A 401 20.13 -6.45 4.71
C ALA A 401 20.51 -5.86 3.34
N PRO A 402 21.76 -6.08 2.89
CA PRO A 402 22.17 -5.74 1.53
C PRO A 402 21.33 -6.52 0.51
N PRO A 403 21.19 -6.02 -0.72
CA PRO A 403 20.50 -6.76 -1.78
C PRO A 403 21.17 -8.13 -2.01
N ALA A 404 20.40 -9.21 -1.91
CA ALA A 404 20.90 -10.59 -2.01
C ALA A 404 21.44 -10.96 -3.41
N VAL A 405 21.05 -10.20 -4.44
CA VAL A 405 21.53 -10.35 -5.81
C VAL A 405 22.45 -9.17 -6.08
N GLN A 406 23.74 -9.44 -6.33
CA GLN A 406 24.55 -8.50 -7.10
C GLN A 406 23.90 -8.41 -8.47
N VAL A 407 23.03 -7.42 -8.67
CA VAL A 407 22.52 -7.10 -9.99
C VAL A 407 23.77 -6.84 -10.82
N LYS A 408 24.06 -7.73 -11.77
CA LYS A 408 25.14 -7.50 -12.71
C LYS A 408 24.72 -6.25 -13.46
N VAL A 409 25.29 -5.11 -13.05
CA VAL A 409 25.24 -3.89 -13.84
C VAL A 409 25.60 -4.32 -15.25
N ALA A 410 24.73 -4.06 -16.21
CA ALA A 410 25.07 -4.20 -17.62
C ALA A 410 26.17 -3.17 -17.90
N ALA A 411 27.39 -3.52 -17.52
CA ALA A 411 28.58 -2.77 -17.84
C ALA A 411 28.71 -2.87 -19.36
N ASN A 412 28.38 -1.75 -20.02
CA ASN A 412 28.60 -1.49 -21.43
C ASN A 412 27.61 -2.20 -22.38
N ALA A 413 26.45 -1.58 -22.61
CA ALA A 413 25.71 -1.75 -23.86
C ALA A 413 24.97 -0.46 -24.26
N ARG A 414 25.73 0.65 -24.37
CA ARG A 414 25.45 1.73 -25.32
C ARG A 414 26.77 2.23 -25.90
#